data_AF-A0A1S2QF25-F1
#
_entry.id   AF-A0A1S2QF25-F1
#
_cell.length_a   1.000
_cell.length_b   1.000
_cell.length_c   1.000
_cell.angle_alpha   90.00
_cell.angle_beta   90.00
_cell.angle_gamma   90.00
#
_symmetry.space_group_name_H-M   'P 1'
#
loop_
_entity.id
_entity.type
_entity.pdbx_description
1 polymer ?
#
loop_
_entity_poly.entity_id
_entity_poly.type
_entity_poly.pdbx_seq_one_letter_code
_entity_poly.pdbx_strand_id
1 'polypeptide(L)'
;MRPFPPLIHRQLLLHDALVRPTEPPLGTPADLADGARAVHQTTLEPCHRILLYTDGAVESRDKGGEEFGLERFTEYVIRSTAAGQDAPEVLHLLIHAVLDHQHNELSDDATIVLVEWQPPSGRGPRSNRSRPVRPGRKA
;
A
#
# COMPACT_ATOMS: atom_id res chain seq x y z
N MET A 1 -6.22 13.98 -14.34
CA MET A 1 -4.90 13.30 -14.34
C MET A 1 -4.99 12.21 -13.28
N ARG A 2 -4.84 10.93 -13.63
CA ARG A 2 -4.94 9.86 -12.62
C ARG A 2 -3.70 9.92 -11.72
N PRO A 3 -3.89 10.00 -10.39
CA PRO A 3 -2.77 10.15 -9.47
C PRO A 3 -1.91 8.90 -9.45
N PHE A 4 -0.61 9.09 -9.25
CA PHE A 4 0.34 8.00 -9.15
C PHE A 4 0.14 7.22 -7.85
N PRO A 5 0.34 5.89 -7.84
CA PRO A 5 0.50 5.10 -6.64
C PRO A 5 1.33 5.84 -5.56
N PRO A 6 0.75 6.10 -4.38
CA PRO A 6 1.45 6.68 -3.25
C PRO A 6 2.59 5.78 -2.81
N LEU A 7 3.77 6.35 -2.65
CA LEU A 7 4.90 5.73 -1.97
C LEU A 7 5.07 6.40 -0.61
N ILE A 8 5.04 5.61 0.46
CA ILE A 8 5.09 6.10 1.83
C ILE A 8 6.34 5.53 2.50
N HIS A 9 7.15 6.40 3.11
CA HIS A 9 8.25 6.00 3.98
C HIS A 9 7.89 6.38 5.42
N ARG A 10 7.52 5.39 6.23
CA ARG A 10 7.01 5.58 7.59
C ARG A 10 5.79 6.51 7.60
N GLN A 11 5.99 7.79 7.89
CA GLN A 11 4.95 8.80 8.08
C GLN A 11 4.98 9.87 6.98
N LEU A 12 5.85 9.69 5.98
CA LEU A 12 6.07 10.65 4.93
C LEU A 12 5.57 10.10 3.61
N LEU A 13 4.66 10.82 2.97
CA LEU A 13 4.34 10.62 1.57
C LEU A 13 5.52 11.13 0.75
N LEU A 14 6.15 10.23 -0.01
CA LEU A 14 7.22 10.58 -0.93
C LEU A 14 6.58 11.10 -2.21
N HIS A 15 6.33 12.41 -2.22
CA HIS A 15 5.87 13.13 -3.41
C HIS A 15 6.83 12.88 -4.57
N ASP A 16 6.26 12.72 -5.76
CA ASP A 16 6.97 12.51 -7.02
C ASP A 16 7.79 11.23 -7.20
N ALA A 17 7.90 10.40 -6.15
CA ALA A 17 8.73 9.19 -6.21
C ALA A 17 8.32 8.20 -7.30
N LEU A 18 7.03 8.18 -7.64
CA LEU A 18 6.48 7.35 -8.71
C LEU A 18 5.83 8.19 -9.81
N VAL A 19 6.11 9.49 -9.96
CA VAL A 19 5.51 10.27 -11.07
C VAL A 19 6.02 9.77 -12.41
N ARG A 20 5.11 9.59 -13.37
CA ARG A 20 5.43 9.24 -14.77
C ARG A 20 4.35 9.74 -15.74
N PRO A 21 4.60 9.84 -17.05
CA PRO A 21 3.52 10.09 -18.00
C PRO A 21 2.40 9.06 -17.87
N THR A 22 1.14 9.49 -17.98
CA THR A 22 0.02 8.55 -18.05
C THR A 22 0.03 7.88 -19.41
N GLU A 23 -0.13 6.57 -19.43
CA GLU A 23 -0.26 5.80 -20.66
C GLU A 23 -1.72 5.41 -20.90
N PRO A 24 -2.15 5.26 -22.17
CA PRO A 24 -3.48 4.80 -22.50
C PRO A 24 -3.81 3.43 -21.89
N PRO A 25 -5.09 3.13 -21.65
CA PRO A 25 -5.52 1.82 -21.19
C PRO A 25 -5.21 0.73 -22.22
N LEU A 26 -5.12 -0.51 -21.75
CA LEU A 26 -4.94 -1.67 -22.63
C LEU A 26 -6.11 -1.76 -23.63
N GLY A 27 -5.81 -2.09 -24.89
CA GLY A 27 -6.80 -2.16 -25.97
C GLY A 27 -7.01 -0.83 -26.71
N THR A 28 -6.28 0.22 -26.35
CA THR A 28 -6.27 1.48 -27.12
C THR A 28 -5.75 1.21 -28.55
N PRO A 29 -6.47 1.67 -29.60
CA PRO A 29 -6.03 1.54 -30.98
C PRO A 29 -4.61 2.09 -31.21
N ALA A 30 -3.81 1.43 -32.06
CA ALA A 30 -2.39 1.74 -32.24
C ALA A 30 -2.13 3.12 -32.87
N ASP A 31 -3.12 3.68 -33.57
CA ASP A 31 -3.14 5.05 -34.10
C ASP A 31 -3.39 6.11 -33.02
N LEU A 32 -3.91 5.70 -31.85
CA LEU A 32 -4.12 6.54 -30.67
C LEU A 32 -3.09 6.27 -29.56
N ALA A 33 -2.31 5.19 -29.66
CA ALA A 33 -1.27 4.82 -28.71
C ALA A 33 0.10 5.24 -29.24
N ASP A 34 0.74 6.19 -28.54
CA ASP A 34 2.05 6.72 -28.93
C ASP A 34 3.17 5.75 -28.54
N GLY A 35 3.42 4.75 -29.39
CA GLY A 35 4.55 3.84 -29.28
C GLY A 35 4.44 2.72 -28.22
N ALA A 36 5.59 2.13 -27.89
CA ALA A 36 5.68 1.03 -26.92
C ALA A 36 5.53 1.54 -25.48
N ARG A 37 4.78 0.79 -24.66
CA ARG A 37 4.60 1.05 -23.23
C ARG A 37 5.96 1.10 -22.50
N ALA A 38 6.18 2.15 -21.72
CA ALA A 38 7.41 2.36 -20.99
C ALA A 38 7.43 1.55 -19.69
N VAL A 39 8.60 0.99 -19.38
CA VAL A 39 8.84 0.35 -18.09
C VAL A 39 9.50 1.37 -17.17
N HIS A 40 8.92 1.59 -16.00
CA HIS A 40 9.47 2.45 -14.96
C HIS A 40 9.98 1.60 -13.79
N GLN A 41 11.11 2.02 -13.23
CA GLN A 41 11.77 1.33 -12.13
C GLN A 41 12.06 2.32 -11.00
N THR A 42 11.97 1.84 -9.77
CA THR A 42 12.35 2.57 -8.57
C THR A 42 13.05 1.61 -7.60
N THR A 43 13.92 2.13 -6.75
CA THR A 43 14.49 1.38 -5.64
C THR A 43 13.62 1.54 -4.40
N LEU A 44 13.39 0.45 -3.67
CA LEU A 44 12.67 0.47 -2.40
C LEU A 44 13.63 0.34 -1.22
N GLU A 45 13.46 1.22 -0.25
CA GLU A 45 14.15 1.18 1.03
C GLU A 45 13.33 0.43 2.06
N PRO A 46 13.95 -0.21 3.08
CA PRO A 46 13.23 -0.86 4.16
C PRO A 46 12.11 0.02 4.71
N CYS A 47 10.95 -0.57 4.96
CA CYS A 47 9.73 0.10 5.42
C CYS A 47 9.05 1.01 4.39
N HIS A 48 9.46 0.99 3.12
CA HIS A 48 8.65 1.57 2.04
C HIS A 48 7.33 0.82 1.89
N ARG A 49 6.24 1.58 1.86
CA ARG A 49 4.89 1.09 1.59
C ARG A 49 4.41 1.68 0.27
N ILE A 50 3.99 0.83 -0.66
CA ILE A 50 3.35 1.24 -1.92
C ILE A 50 1.87 0.94 -1.81
N LEU A 51 1.05 1.93 -2.14
CA LEU A 51 -0.41 1.79 -2.19
C LEU A 51 -0.88 1.76 -3.64
N LEU A 52 -1.49 0.66 -4.04
CA LEU A 52 -2.13 0.48 -5.35
C LEU A 52 -3.64 0.41 -5.15
N TYR A 53 -4.40 1.07 -6.02
CA TYR A 53 -5.85 1.11 -5.92
C TYR A 53 -6.51 1.31 -7.29
N THR A 54 -7.78 0.92 -7.38
CA THR A 54 -8.69 1.36 -8.46
C THR A 54 -9.36 2.68 -8.09
N ASP A 55 -9.80 3.44 -9.08
CA ASP A 55 -10.55 4.68 -8.90
C ASP A 55 -11.79 4.50 -8.01
N GLY A 56 -12.48 3.37 -8.11
CA GLY A 56 -13.60 3.03 -7.22
C GLY A 56 -13.30 3.10 -5.72
N ALA A 57 -12.03 3.03 -5.29
CA ALA A 57 -11.64 3.20 -3.87
C ALA A 57 -11.56 4.66 -3.42
N VAL A 58 -11.30 5.61 -4.33
CA VAL A 58 -11.12 7.04 -4.00
C VAL A 58 -12.26 7.92 -4.53
N GLU A 59 -12.90 7.52 -5.63
CA GLU A 59 -14.08 8.18 -6.22
C GLU A 59 -15.38 7.65 -5.59
N SER A 60 -15.27 6.88 -4.51
CA SER A 60 -16.37 6.30 -3.77
C SER A 60 -17.18 7.41 -3.07
N ARG A 61 -18.49 7.51 -3.35
CA ARG A 61 -19.33 8.64 -2.89
C ARG A 61 -20.19 8.30 -1.69
N ASP A 62 -20.43 9.30 -0.84
CA ASP A 62 -21.44 9.24 0.22
C ASP A 62 -22.84 9.60 -0.31
N LYS A 63 -23.85 9.68 0.57
CA LYS A 63 -25.23 10.08 0.22
C LYS A 63 -25.35 11.54 -0.24
N GLY A 64 -24.38 12.39 0.12
CA GLY A 64 -24.28 13.78 -0.33
C GLY A 64 -23.62 13.89 -1.71
N GLY A 65 -23.05 12.81 -2.23
CA GLY A 65 -22.30 12.78 -3.48
C GLY A 65 -20.83 13.14 -3.33
N GLU A 66 -20.33 13.31 -2.10
CA GLU A 66 -18.94 13.65 -1.83
C GLU A 66 -18.06 12.40 -1.92
N GLU A 67 -17.04 12.45 -2.77
CA GLU A 67 -16.06 11.37 -2.94
C GLU A 67 -15.24 11.17 -1.66
N PHE A 68 -14.73 9.97 -1.42
CA PHE A 68 -13.80 9.71 -0.33
C PHE A 68 -12.52 10.53 -0.50
N GLY A 69 -12.05 10.63 -1.74
CA GLY A 69 -10.93 11.47 -2.15
C GLY A 69 -9.56 10.88 -1.84
N LEU A 70 -8.61 11.14 -2.73
CA LEU A 70 -7.23 10.66 -2.58
C LEU A 70 -6.52 11.24 -1.34
N GLU A 71 -6.83 12.48 -0.99
CA GLU A 71 -6.20 13.16 0.14
C GLU A 71 -6.51 12.44 1.45
N ARG A 72 -7.80 12.17 1.74
CA ARG A 72 -8.21 11.39 2.91
C ARG A 72 -7.64 9.97 2.86
N PHE A 73 -7.61 9.36 1.68
CA PHE A 73 -7.05 8.02 1.47
C PHE A 73 -5.57 7.92 1.85
N THR A 74 -4.75 8.85 1.36
CA THR A 74 -3.32 8.87 1.71
C THR A 74 -3.09 9.30 3.15
N GLU A 75 -3.84 10.28 3.65
CA GLU A 75 -3.74 10.73 5.04
C GLU A 75 -4.08 9.61 6.03
N TYR A 76 -5.09 8.78 5.74
CA TYR A 76 -5.47 7.67 6.60
C TYR A 76 -4.34 6.63 6.73
N VAL A 77 -3.67 6.30 5.62
CA VAL A 77 -2.52 5.38 5.62
C VAL A 77 -1.35 5.98 6.39
N ILE A 78 -1.06 7.28 6.21
CA ILE A 78 0.00 7.98 6.93
C ILE A 78 -0.27 7.98 8.44
N ARG A 79 -1.47 8.38 8.86
CA ARG A 79 -1.86 8.45 10.27
C ARG A 79 -1.84 7.07 10.94
N SER A 80 -2.37 6.06 10.27
CA SER A 80 -2.38 4.69 10.81
C SER A 80 -0.96 4.12 10.91
N THR A 81 -0.10 4.38 9.92
CA THR A 81 1.33 4.02 9.99
C THR A 81 2.03 4.79 11.10
N ALA A 82 1.72 6.07 11.30
CA ALA A 82 2.26 6.89 12.37
C ALA A 82 1.88 6.40 13.76
N ALA A 83 0.71 5.79 13.89
CA ALA A 83 0.24 5.14 15.11
C ALA A 83 0.92 3.79 15.38
N GLY A 84 1.90 3.38 14.56
CA GLY A 84 2.66 2.15 14.74
C GLY A 84 1.94 0.90 14.25
N GLN A 85 0.89 1.04 13.44
CA GLN A 85 0.16 -0.10 12.90
C GLN A 85 0.96 -0.80 11.79
N ASP A 86 0.94 -2.13 11.83
CA ASP A 86 1.49 -2.98 10.78
C ASP A 86 0.66 -2.85 9.49
N ALA A 87 1.27 -3.13 8.34
CA ALA A 87 0.62 -2.94 7.04
C ALA A 87 -0.76 -3.63 6.92
N PRO A 88 -0.98 -4.88 7.40
CA PRO A 88 -2.31 -5.50 7.34
C PRO A 88 -3.38 -4.71 8.09
N GLU A 89 -3.03 -4.18 9.26
CA GLU A 89 -4.00 -3.42 10.08
C GLU A 89 -4.24 -2.04 9.48
N VAL A 90 -3.23 -1.38 8.91
CA VAL A 90 -3.43 -0.15 8.14
C VAL A 90 -4.40 -0.37 6.98
N LEU A 91 -4.24 -1.47 6.23
CA LEU A 91 -5.13 -1.81 5.12
C LEU A 91 -6.55 -2.10 5.61
N HIS A 92 -6.69 -2.86 6.69
CA HIS A 92 -7.97 -3.19 7.31
C HIS A 92 -8.74 -1.93 7.76
N LEU A 93 -8.07 -1.04 8.49
CA LEU A 93 -8.64 0.22 8.94
C LEU A 93 -9.02 1.12 7.76
N LEU A 94 -8.22 1.12 6.68
CA LEU A 94 -8.51 1.90 5.48
C LEU A 94 -9.75 1.39 4.75
N ILE A 95 -9.89 0.07 4.61
CA ILE A 95 -11.07 -0.57 4.01
C ILE A 95 -12.32 -0.16 4.80
N HIS A 96 -12.28 -0.21 6.13
CA HIS A 96 -13.39 0.23 6.97
C HIS A 96 -13.72 1.71 6.78
N ALA A 97 -12.71 2.58 6.74
CA ALA A 97 -12.95 4.01 6.51
C ALA A 97 -13.63 4.29 5.15
N VAL A 98 -13.26 3.56 4.10
CA VAL A 98 -13.89 3.68 2.78
C VAL A 98 -15.33 3.16 2.82
N LEU A 99 -15.58 2.00 3.45
CA LEU A 99 -16.93 1.43 3.56
C LEU A 99 -17.86 2.30 4.42
N ASP A 100 -17.36 2.81 5.54
CA ASP A 100 -18.12 3.67 6.46
C ASP A 100 -18.53 4.98 5.77
N HIS A 101 -17.65 5.56 4.94
CA HIS A 101 -17.96 6.74 4.13
C HIS A 101 -19.11 6.50 3.15
N GLN A 102 -19.24 5.28 2.65
CA GLN A 102 -20.30 4.89 1.71
C GLN A 102 -21.53 4.28 2.38
N HIS A 103 -21.66 4.36 3.72
CA HIS A 103 -22.70 3.67 4.47
C HIS A 103 -22.82 2.18 4.11
N ASN A 104 -21.69 1.54 3.80
CA ASN A 104 -21.56 0.14 3.42
C ASN A 104 -22.21 -0.23 2.06
N GLU A 105 -22.40 0.74 1.15
CA GLU A 105 -22.88 0.53 -0.22
C GLU A 105 -21.81 0.94 -1.24
N LEU A 106 -21.08 -0.03 -1.79
CA LEU A 106 -20.09 0.20 -2.85
C LEU A 106 -20.81 0.47 -4.18
N SER A 107 -20.63 1.68 -4.72
CA SER A 107 -21.19 2.09 -6.01
C SER A 107 -20.39 1.58 -7.23
N ASP A 108 -19.15 1.13 -7.01
CA ASP A 108 -18.20 0.66 -8.02
C ASP A 108 -17.23 -0.37 -7.40
N ASP A 109 -16.48 -1.08 -8.24
CA ASP A 109 -15.47 -2.04 -7.80
C ASP A 109 -14.25 -1.34 -7.16
N ALA A 110 -14.14 -1.44 -5.84
CA ALA A 110 -13.00 -0.91 -5.08
C ALA A 110 -11.97 -2.01 -4.78
N THR A 111 -10.76 -1.88 -5.32
CA THR A 111 -9.62 -2.74 -5.01
C THR A 111 -8.50 -1.93 -4.39
N ILE A 112 -7.93 -2.41 -3.29
CA ILE A 112 -6.79 -1.78 -2.60
C ILE A 112 -5.73 -2.84 -2.32
N VAL A 113 -4.47 -2.54 -2.63
CA VAL A 113 -3.31 -3.37 -2.32
C VAL A 113 -2.25 -2.52 -1.64
N LEU A 114 -1.83 -2.93 -0.45
CA LEU A 114 -0.72 -2.32 0.28
C LEU A 114 0.47 -3.28 0.28
N VAL A 115 1.58 -2.84 -0.29
CA VAL A 115 2.83 -3.61 -0.35
C VAL A 115 3.85 -2.95 0.57
N GLU A 116 4.32 -3.66 1.59
CA GLU A 116 5.44 -3.21 2.42
C GLU A 116 6.73 -3.93 2.03
N TRP A 117 7.79 -3.16 1.78
CA TRP A 117 9.12 -3.70 1.54
C TRP A 117 9.85 -3.96 2.86
N GLN A 118 10.01 -5.24 3.18
CA GLN A 118 10.85 -5.72 4.26
C GLN A 118 11.99 -6.56 3.66
N PRO A 119 13.17 -5.97 3.42
CA PRO A 119 14.29 -6.75 2.92
C PRO A 119 14.65 -7.83 3.95
N PRO A 120 15.18 -8.98 3.52
CA PRO A 120 15.66 -9.99 4.45
C PRO A 120 16.64 -9.33 5.42
N SER A 121 16.25 -9.19 6.68
CA SER A 121 17.19 -8.83 7.74
C SER A 121 18.29 -9.89 7.64
N GLY A 122 19.54 -9.50 7.37
CA GLY A 122 20.67 -10.41 7.26
C GLY A 122 20.76 -11.25 8.54
N ARG A 123 20.05 -12.37 8.56
CA ARG A 123 19.97 -13.25 9.71
C ARG A 123 21.21 -14.11 9.59
N GLY A 124 22.31 -13.65 10.19
CA GLY A 124 23.39 -14.55 10.57
C GLY A 124 22.79 -15.80 11.23
N PRO A 125 23.36 -17.00 11.02
CA PRO A 125 22.75 -18.25 11.45
C PRO A 125 22.33 -18.14 12.91
N ARG A 126 21.06 -18.46 13.21
CA ARG A 126 20.54 -18.48 14.57
C ARG A 126 21.45 -19.41 15.37
N SER A 127 22.36 -18.87 16.18
CA SER A 127 23.14 -19.67 17.11
C SER A 127 22.13 -20.32 18.04
N ASN A 128 21.93 -21.62 17.84
CA ASN A 128 21.17 -22.47 18.74
C ASN A 128 21.85 -22.33 20.11
N ARG A 129 21.30 -21.53 21.02
CA ARG A 129 21.70 -21.59 22.43
C ARG A 129 21.17 -22.91 22.95
N SER A 130 21.98 -23.94 22.80
CA SER A 130 21.84 -25.20 23.50
C SER A 130 21.67 -24.88 24.98
N ARG A 131 20.46 -25.11 25.52
CA ARG A 131 20.26 -25.15 26.98
C ARG A 131 21.23 -26.20 27.53
N PRO A 132 22.06 -25.88 28.53
CA PRO A 132 22.87 -26.92 29.16
C PRO A 132 21.92 -27.93 29.80
N VAL A 133 22.02 -29.18 29.35
CA VAL A 133 21.35 -30.31 30.00
C VAL A 133 22.00 -30.45 31.38
N ARG A 134 21.22 -30.22 32.44
CA ARG A 134 21.65 -30.51 33.80
C ARG A 134 21.82 -32.02 33.94
N PRO A 135 22.97 -32.53 34.42
CA PRO A 135 23.09 -33.96 34.70
C PRO A 135 22.13 -34.34 35.82
N GLY A 136 21.27 -35.32 35.54
CA GLY A 136 20.33 -35.87 36.51
C GLY A 136 21.10 -36.56 37.63
N ARG A 137 20.84 -36.15 38.87
CA ARG A 137 21.16 -36.93 40.07
C ARG A 137 20.23 -38.16 40.13
N LYS A 138 20.80 -39.34 40.38
CA LYS A 138 20.20 -40.57 40.95
C LYS A 138 21.36 -41.57 41.11
N ALA A 139 21.47 -42.41 42.13
CA ALA A 139 20.94 -42.49 43.49
C ALA A 139 21.91 -43.45 44.21
#